data_AF-A0A0X3YBE2-F1
#
_entry.id   AF-A0A0X3YBE2-F1
#
_cell.length_a   1.000
_cell.length_b   1.000
_cell.length_c   1.000
_cell.angle_alpha   90.00
_cell.angle_beta   90.00
_cell.angle_gamma   90.00
#
_symmetry.space_group_name_H-M   'P 1'
#
loop_
_entity.id
_entity.type
_entity.pdbx_description
1 polymer ?
#
loop_
_entity_poly.entity_id
_entity_poly.type
_entity_poly.pdbx_seq_one_letter_code
_entity_poly.pdbx_strand_id
1 'polypeptide(L)'
;MTQKHSADNAWWRPVELEADSCWSFNIGPLSIYVKRQAQQWLLAYERTSAVDGRELLSSSAAICMPPQLKAERYMFRQSPAALCLKPVLMDRPVVVKTLQPVHIPPAEQTTLYISSPVSVQVSLQQPEYLLQEIAIARLSDTWFGPSTQVGELCYADKTHARYNKNELPLRPHRAITPVVIQNTSKQMLSLSKISIPVPYLAVYSSADGNLWTDPITLQHEGANSLARFKTGTLSAADTNGAMLISPARAVPEKHSLIRAFTHIFTE
;
A
#
# COMPACT_ATOMS: atom_id res chain seq x y z
N MET A 1 -27.61 20.26 6.89
CA MET A 1 -27.88 19.04 7.69
C MET A 1 -26.67 18.14 7.58
N THR A 2 -25.86 18.12 8.64
CA THR A 2 -24.55 17.45 8.70
C THR A 2 -24.80 15.96 8.89
N GLN A 3 -24.65 15.17 7.82
CA GLN A 3 -24.72 13.71 7.94
C GLN A 3 -23.48 13.23 8.71
N LYS A 4 -23.77 12.57 9.83
CA LYS A 4 -22.86 11.82 10.71
C LYS A 4 -21.90 10.97 9.86
N HIS A 5 -20.59 11.11 10.14
CA HIS A 5 -19.58 10.13 9.74
C HIS A 5 -20.00 8.75 10.26
N SER A 6 -20.38 7.86 9.35
CA SER A 6 -20.48 6.43 9.63
C SER A 6 -19.05 5.93 9.88
N ALA A 7 -18.84 5.33 11.05
CA ALA A 7 -17.58 4.75 11.52
C ALA A 7 -17.23 3.46 10.78
N ASP A 8 -17.17 3.53 9.45
CA ASP A 8 -16.77 2.44 8.58
C ASP A 8 -15.85 3.00 7.50
N ASN A 9 -14.54 3.04 7.80
CA ASN A 9 -13.49 3.53 6.91
C ASN A 9 -13.24 2.58 5.70
N ALA A 10 -14.13 1.62 5.47
CA ALA A 10 -14.04 0.58 4.45
C ALA A 10 -14.47 1.10 3.08
N TRP A 11 -13.65 1.96 2.48
CA TRP A 11 -13.85 2.49 1.12
C TRP A 11 -13.81 1.43 0.01
N TRP A 12 -13.50 0.18 0.37
CA TRP A 12 -13.46 -0.98 -0.51
C TRP A 12 -14.77 -1.76 -0.59
N ARG A 13 -15.86 -1.23 -0.05
CA ARG A 13 -17.18 -1.83 -0.23
C ARG A 13 -17.76 -1.46 -1.60
N PRO A 14 -18.48 -2.39 -2.25
CA PRO A 14 -19.19 -2.08 -3.48
C PRO A 14 -20.21 -0.95 -3.26
N VAL A 15 -20.32 -0.06 -4.24
CA VAL A 15 -21.33 1.00 -4.32
C VAL A 15 -22.11 0.79 -5.62
N GLU A 16 -23.44 0.76 -5.53
CA GLU A 16 -24.30 0.74 -6.70
C GLU A 16 -24.56 2.16 -7.19
N LEU A 17 -24.35 2.40 -8.48
CA LEU A 17 -24.55 3.69 -9.11
C LEU A 17 -25.69 3.61 -10.10
N GLU A 18 -26.62 4.56 -10.02
CA GLU A 18 -27.70 4.70 -11.00
C GLU A 18 -27.16 5.09 -12.39
N ALA A 19 -27.91 4.77 -13.43
CA ALA A 19 -27.59 5.23 -14.77
C ALA A 19 -27.55 6.78 -14.83
N ASP A 20 -26.58 7.30 -15.57
CA ASP A 20 -26.30 8.74 -15.74
C ASP A 20 -25.88 9.50 -14.47
N SER A 21 -25.59 8.77 -13.39
CA SER A 21 -24.99 9.35 -12.17
C SER A 21 -23.48 9.53 -12.28
N CYS A 22 -22.97 10.55 -11.62
CA CYS A 22 -21.53 10.77 -11.41
C CYS A 22 -21.20 10.66 -9.92
N TRP A 23 -20.05 10.08 -9.62
CA TRP A 23 -19.60 9.82 -8.25
C TRP A 23 -18.13 10.15 -8.10
N SER A 24 -17.75 10.62 -6.92
CA SER A 24 -16.37 10.90 -6.57
C SER A 24 -15.92 10.10 -5.35
N PHE A 25 -14.67 9.66 -5.38
CA PHE A 25 -13.97 9.04 -4.28
C PHE A 25 -12.69 9.81 -4.03
N ASN A 26 -12.49 10.25 -2.79
CA ASN A 26 -11.23 10.84 -2.35
C ASN A 26 -10.56 9.88 -1.36
N ILE A 27 -9.33 9.48 -1.67
CA ILE A 27 -8.56 8.52 -0.89
C ILE A 27 -7.13 9.05 -0.75
N GLY A 28 -6.89 9.82 0.32
CA GLY A 28 -5.63 10.53 0.51
C GLY A 28 -5.36 11.52 -0.63
N PRO A 29 -4.23 11.43 -1.36
CA PRO A 29 -3.91 12.34 -2.46
C PRO A 29 -4.63 12.01 -3.78
N LEU A 30 -5.40 10.91 -3.87
CA LEU A 30 -6.07 10.48 -5.09
C LEU A 30 -7.56 10.85 -5.07
N SER A 31 -8.01 11.55 -6.10
CA SER A 31 -9.43 11.75 -6.40
C SER A 31 -9.81 10.96 -7.64
N ILE A 32 -10.78 10.06 -7.53
CA ILE A 32 -11.33 9.27 -8.63
C ILE A 32 -12.74 9.78 -8.90
N TYR A 33 -13.04 10.02 -10.17
CA TYR A 33 -14.37 10.35 -10.66
C TYR A 33 -14.83 9.26 -11.60
N VAL A 34 -16.07 8.82 -11.41
CA VAL A 34 -16.70 7.84 -12.28
C VAL A 34 -18.06 8.37 -12.74
N LYS A 35 -18.45 8.04 -13.96
CA LYS A 35 -19.80 8.27 -14.45
C LYS A 35 -20.32 7.01 -15.11
N ARG A 36 -21.43 6.48 -14.61
CA ARG A 36 -22.12 5.36 -15.23
C ARG A 36 -23.13 5.88 -16.24
N GLN A 37 -23.20 5.27 -17.41
CA GLN A 37 -24.27 5.46 -18.38
C GLN A 37 -24.75 4.10 -18.89
N ALA A 38 -25.88 4.03 -19.59
CA ALA A 38 -26.49 2.76 -20.00
C ALA A 38 -25.52 1.78 -20.70
N GLN A 39 -24.61 2.31 -21.54
CA GLN A 39 -23.68 1.53 -22.36
C GLN A 39 -22.20 1.85 -22.12
N GLN A 40 -21.88 2.67 -21.12
CA GLN A 40 -20.49 2.98 -20.84
C GLN A 40 -20.22 3.36 -19.40
N TRP A 41 -18.97 3.20 -18.99
CA TRP A 41 -18.38 3.83 -17.83
C TRP A 41 -17.31 4.82 -18.27
N LEU A 42 -17.35 6.01 -17.68
CA LEU A 42 -16.28 6.98 -17.76
C LEU A 42 -15.51 6.93 -16.44
N LEU A 43 -14.19 6.90 -16.51
CA LEU A 43 -13.31 6.94 -15.36
C LEU A 43 -12.24 8.00 -15.57
N ALA A 44 -12.12 8.91 -14.63
CA ALA A 44 -11.10 9.94 -14.60
C ALA A 44 -10.51 10.02 -13.19
N TYR A 45 -9.28 10.47 -13.07
CA TYR A 45 -8.68 10.68 -11.76
C TYR A 45 -7.61 11.76 -11.81
N GLU A 46 -7.31 12.32 -10.65
CA GLU A 46 -6.22 13.26 -10.44
C GLU A 46 -5.50 12.96 -9.13
N ARG A 47 -4.25 13.38 -9.05
CA ARG A 47 -3.45 13.28 -7.84
C ARG A 47 -3.04 14.67 -7.40
N THR A 48 -3.33 15.01 -6.16
CA THR A 48 -2.87 16.26 -5.57
C THR A 48 -1.51 16.05 -4.92
N SER A 49 -0.58 16.96 -5.19
CA SER A 49 0.66 17.10 -4.43
C SER A 49 0.33 17.70 -3.05
N ALA A 50 -0.25 16.93 -2.13
CA ALA A 50 -0.82 17.49 -0.90
C ALA A 50 0.21 18.28 -0.08
N VAL A 51 -0.04 19.58 0.15
CA VAL A 51 0.65 20.41 1.16
C VAL A 51 -0.16 20.55 2.44
N ASP A 52 -1.48 20.29 2.44
CA ASP A 52 -2.28 20.38 3.65
C ASP A 52 -2.85 19.02 4.03
N GLY A 53 -2.47 18.55 5.21
CA GLY A 53 -2.75 17.23 5.79
C GLY A 53 -4.22 16.91 6.06
N ARG A 54 -5.11 17.12 5.08
CA ARG A 54 -6.44 16.52 5.08
C ARG A 54 -6.29 15.09 4.57
N GLU A 55 -6.25 14.18 5.53
CA GLU A 55 -6.44 12.75 5.35
C GLU A 55 -7.88 12.52 4.85
N LEU A 56 -8.12 12.84 3.58
CA LEU A 56 -9.45 12.85 3.00
C LEU A 56 -9.82 11.41 2.61
N LEU A 57 -10.75 10.84 3.36
CA LEU A 57 -11.53 9.71 2.92
C LEU A 57 -12.97 10.17 2.74
N SER A 58 -13.44 10.20 1.50
CA SER A 58 -14.83 10.49 1.22
C SER A 58 -15.32 9.81 -0.04
N SER A 59 -16.60 9.49 -0.05
CA SER A 59 -17.31 8.93 -1.20
C SER A 59 -18.66 9.62 -1.28
N SER A 60 -18.96 10.25 -2.42
CA SER A 60 -20.17 11.05 -2.58
C SER A 60 -20.58 11.20 -4.03
N ALA A 61 -21.88 11.46 -4.25
CA ALA A 61 -22.36 11.91 -5.54
C ALA A 61 -21.61 13.18 -5.99
N ALA A 62 -21.23 13.21 -7.26
CA ALA A 62 -20.63 14.37 -7.90
C ALA A 62 -21.63 14.94 -8.91
N ILE A 63 -21.63 16.27 -9.08
CA ILE A 63 -22.51 16.94 -10.05
C ILE A 63 -22.17 16.48 -11.47
N CYS A 64 -20.88 16.43 -11.79
CA CYS A 64 -20.38 15.99 -13.07
C CYS A 64 -18.91 15.54 -12.95
N MET A 65 -18.44 14.87 -14.01
CA MET A 65 -17.02 14.59 -14.18
C MET A 65 -16.28 15.90 -14.49
N PRO A 66 -15.18 16.22 -13.81
CA PRO A 66 -14.46 17.47 -14.08
C PRO A 66 -13.96 17.52 -15.53
N PRO A 67 -14.29 18.57 -16.30
CA PRO A 67 -14.05 18.63 -17.74
C PRO A 67 -12.57 18.67 -18.13
N GLN A 68 -11.69 19.12 -17.22
CA GLN A 68 -10.25 19.19 -17.42
C GLN A 68 -9.56 17.83 -17.30
N LEU A 69 -10.21 16.82 -16.69
CA LEU A 69 -9.62 15.51 -16.51
C LEU A 69 -9.84 14.66 -17.75
N LYS A 70 -8.78 13.98 -18.19
CA LYS A 70 -8.90 13.00 -19.26
C LYS A 70 -9.65 11.77 -18.73
N ALA A 71 -10.84 11.54 -19.28
CA ALA A 71 -11.64 10.37 -18.97
C ALA A 71 -11.29 9.21 -19.91
N GLU A 72 -10.98 8.05 -19.33
CA GLU A 72 -10.92 6.78 -20.02
C GLU A 72 -12.35 6.21 -20.14
N ARG A 73 -12.66 5.60 -21.29
CA ARG A 73 -14.02 5.13 -21.65
C ARG A 73 -14.05 3.62 -21.78
N TYR A 74 -14.99 2.98 -21.11
CA TYR A 74 -15.22 1.54 -21.15
C TYR A 74 -16.63 1.26 -21.68
N MET A 75 -16.74 0.52 -22.78
CA MET A 75 -18.00 0.30 -23.50
C MET A 75 -18.64 -1.04 -23.14
N PHE A 76 -19.96 -1.05 -23.00
CA PHE A 76 -20.75 -2.21 -22.63
C PHE A 76 -22.05 -2.24 -23.44
N ARG A 77 -22.62 -3.44 -23.64
CA ARG A 77 -24.00 -3.56 -24.13
C ARG A 77 -25.02 -3.05 -23.10
N GLN A 78 -24.77 -3.38 -21.83
CA GLN A 78 -25.47 -2.88 -20.65
C GLN A 78 -24.41 -2.76 -19.55
N SER A 79 -24.22 -1.56 -19.01
CA SER A 79 -23.18 -1.33 -18.01
C SER A 79 -23.58 -1.92 -16.65
N PRO A 80 -22.68 -2.65 -15.96
CA PRO A 80 -22.90 -3.07 -14.57
C PRO A 80 -23.13 -1.86 -13.64
N ALA A 81 -23.94 -2.05 -12.60
CA ALA A 81 -24.29 -0.99 -11.63
C ALA A 81 -23.31 -0.89 -10.46
N ALA A 82 -22.81 -2.03 -10.00
CA ALA A 82 -21.96 -2.12 -8.83
C ALA A 82 -20.50 -1.83 -9.19
N LEU A 83 -19.92 -0.83 -8.54
CA LEU A 83 -18.51 -0.46 -8.61
C LEU A 83 -17.84 -0.80 -7.29
N CYS A 84 -16.65 -1.36 -7.33
CA CYS A 84 -15.84 -1.65 -6.15
C CYS A 84 -14.43 -1.10 -6.33
N LEU A 85 -13.97 -0.34 -5.33
CA LEU A 85 -12.57 0.05 -5.21
C LEU A 85 -11.88 -0.97 -4.32
N LYS A 86 -10.64 -1.36 -4.63
CA LYS A 86 -9.92 -2.34 -3.81
C LYS A 86 -8.47 -1.91 -3.60
N PRO A 87 -8.00 -1.79 -2.34
CA PRO A 87 -6.59 -1.57 -2.08
C PRO A 87 -5.79 -2.81 -2.47
N VAL A 88 -4.69 -2.60 -3.17
CA VAL A 88 -3.69 -3.62 -3.49
C VAL A 88 -2.29 -3.00 -3.30
N LEU A 89 -1.30 -3.79 -2.89
CA LEU A 89 0.08 -3.29 -2.76
C LEU A 89 0.69 -2.99 -4.13
N MET A 90 1.79 -2.24 -4.20
CA MET A 90 2.44 -1.93 -5.48
C MET A 90 3.13 -3.17 -6.10
N ASP A 91 3.51 -3.07 -7.37
CA ASP A 91 4.11 -4.14 -8.17
C ASP A 91 5.63 -4.30 -7.96
N ARG A 92 6.26 -3.42 -7.17
CA ARG A 92 7.70 -3.43 -6.88
C ARG A 92 7.98 -3.20 -5.40
N PRO A 93 9.13 -3.66 -4.89
CA PRO A 93 9.54 -3.36 -3.52
C PRO A 93 9.61 -1.86 -3.23
N VAL A 94 9.40 -1.51 -1.97
CA VAL A 94 9.39 -0.12 -1.50
C VAL A 94 10.54 0.10 -0.54
N VAL A 95 11.44 1.02 -0.90
CA VAL A 95 12.55 1.45 -0.06
C VAL A 95 12.10 2.58 0.83
N VAL A 96 12.26 2.37 2.13
CA VAL A 96 11.90 3.32 3.19
C VAL A 96 13.14 3.69 3.97
N LYS A 97 13.30 4.97 4.30
CA LYS A 97 14.37 5.44 5.18
C LYS A 97 13.95 5.35 6.63
N THR A 98 14.87 4.98 7.52
CA THR A 98 14.66 5.18 8.95
C THR A 98 14.81 6.66 9.28
N LEU A 99 14.14 7.15 10.33
CA LEU A 99 14.29 8.55 10.75
C LEU A 99 15.70 8.82 11.27
N GLN A 100 16.22 7.88 12.06
CA GLN A 100 17.60 7.80 12.51
C GLN A 100 18.13 6.41 12.14
N PRO A 101 19.45 6.24 11.87
CA PRO A 101 20.03 4.93 11.69
C PRO A 101 19.66 3.98 12.83
N VAL A 102 19.28 2.75 12.48
CA VAL A 102 18.96 1.69 13.44
C VAL A 102 20.18 0.78 13.54
N HIS A 103 20.63 0.54 14.76
CA HIS A 103 21.75 -0.35 15.08
C HIS A 103 21.23 -1.53 15.89
N ILE A 104 21.42 -2.74 15.38
CA ILE A 104 20.95 -3.99 16.00
C ILE A 104 22.18 -4.81 16.37
N PRO A 105 22.47 -5.03 17.67
CA PRO A 105 23.61 -5.83 18.10
C PRO A 105 23.57 -7.28 17.60
N PRO A 106 24.70 -8.00 17.65
CA PRO A 106 24.74 -9.44 17.38
C PRO A 106 23.73 -10.22 18.23
N ALA A 107 23.03 -11.17 17.61
CA ALA A 107 21.99 -12.01 18.22
C ALA A 107 20.73 -11.29 18.72
N GLU A 108 20.58 -9.99 18.40
CA GLU A 108 19.41 -9.19 18.78
C GLU A 108 18.41 -9.01 17.62
N GLN A 109 17.21 -8.54 17.95
CA GLN A 109 16.17 -8.21 16.98
C GLN A 109 15.37 -6.97 17.35
N THR A 110 14.70 -6.38 16.37
CA THR A 110 13.76 -5.27 16.57
C THR A 110 12.55 -5.41 15.64
N THR A 111 11.46 -4.71 15.96
CA THR A 111 10.28 -4.62 15.10
C THR A 111 10.08 -3.19 14.65
N LEU A 112 9.95 -2.97 13.34
CA LEU A 112 9.61 -1.70 12.74
C LEU A 112 8.26 -1.81 12.03
N TYR A 113 7.47 -0.74 12.09
CA TYR A 113 6.22 -0.61 11.38
C TYR A 113 6.42 0.32 10.19
N ILE A 114 6.23 -0.22 9.00
CA ILE A 114 6.48 0.49 7.75
C ILE A 114 5.17 0.68 7.01
N SER A 115 4.80 1.93 6.79
CA SER A 115 3.61 2.29 6.04
C SER A 115 3.99 2.48 4.58
N SER A 116 3.34 1.77 3.66
CA SER A 116 3.52 1.91 2.20
C SER A 116 2.19 2.28 1.54
N PRO A 117 2.17 3.15 0.50
CA PRO A 117 0.94 3.48 -0.19
C PRO A 117 0.41 2.26 -0.95
N VAL A 118 -0.91 2.16 -1.03
CA VAL A 118 -1.57 1.16 -1.88
C VAL A 118 -1.87 1.74 -3.26
N SER A 119 -2.04 0.86 -4.24
CA SER A 119 -2.79 1.16 -5.46
C SER A 119 -4.28 0.84 -5.24
N VAL A 120 -5.15 1.46 -6.03
CA VAL A 120 -6.58 1.16 -6.07
C VAL A 120 -6.88 0.43 -7.38
N GLN A 121 -7.43 -0.77 -7.27
CA GLN A 121 -8.12 -1.42 -8.38
C GLN A 121 -9.56 -0.92 -8.44
N VAL A 122 -9.93 -0.35 -9.58
CA VAL A 122 -11.29 0.09 -9.86
C VAL A 122 -11.95 -0.98 -10.70
N SER A 123 -12.96 -1.64 -10.13
CA SER A 123 -13.63 -2.78 -10.74
C SER A 123 -15.14 -2.60 -10.77
N LEU A 124 -15.78 -3.14 -11.80
CA LEU A 124 -17.21 -3.38 -11.80
C LEU A 124 -17.49 -4.77 -11.23
N GLN A 125 -18.67 -4.95 -10.66
CA GLN A 125 -19.11 -6.20 -10.04
C GLN A 125 -20.35 -6.74 -10.75
N GLN A 126 -20.51 -8.06 -10.73
CA GLN A 126 -21.65 -8.79 -11.32
C GLN A 126 -21.89 -8.50 -12.82
N PRO A 127 -21.00 -8.93 -13.73
CA PRO A 127 -19.78 -9.70 -13.48
C PRO A 127 -18.56 -8.81 -13.15
N GLU A 128 -17.48 -9.44 -12.68
CA GLU A 128 -16.26 -8.71 -12.33
C GLU A 128 -15.51 -8.23 -13.59
N TYR A 129 -15.30 -6.92 -13.70
CA TYR A 129 -14.43 -6.31 -14.70
C TYR A 129 -13.45 -5.36 -14.04
N LEU A 130 -12.15 -5.62 -14.12
CA LEU A 130 -11.13 -4.65 -13.74
C LEU A 130 -11.05 -3.55 -14.83
N LEU A 131 -11.41 -2.32 -14.47
CA LEU A 131 -11.32 -1.18 -15.38
C LEU A 131 -9.89 -0.63 -15.41
N GLN A 132 -9.35 -0.33 -14.23
CA GLN A 132 -8.02 0.26 -14.10
C GLN A 132 -7.43 -0.01 -12.72
N GLU A 133 -6.11 -0.10 -12.66
CA GLU A 133 -5.35 0.00 -11.41
C GLU A 133 -4.62 1.35 -11.36
N ILE A 134 -4.75 2.07 -10.24
CA ILE A 134 -4.26 3.44 -10.07
C ILE A 134 -3.45 3.51 -8.78
N ALA A 135 -2.14 3.75 -8.88
CA ALA A 135 -1.32 4.04 -7.70
C ALA A 135 -1.86 5.29 -6.98
N ILE A 136 -2.13 5.24 -5.67
CA ILE A 136 -2.65 6.41 -4.96
C ILE A 136 -1.63 7.55 -4.95
N ALA A 137 -0.39 7.22 -4.61
CA ALA A 137 0.74 8.15 -4.64
C ALA A 137 1.73 7.73 -5.73
N ARG A 138 2.24 8.70 -6.50
CA ARG A 138 3.34 8.45 -7.43
C ARG A 138 4.65 8.50 -6.66
N LEU A 139 5.24 7.34 -6.43
CA LEU A 139 6.59 7.23 -5.87
C LEU A 139 7.63 7.42 -6.97
N SER A 140 8.85 7.79 -6.56
CA SER A 140 9.99 7.89 -7.47
C SER A 140 10.65 6.52 -7.63
N ASP A 141 11.13 6.22 -8.83
CA ASP A 141 11.95 5.04 -9.07
C ASP A 141 13.30 5.19 -8.35
N THR A 142 13.80 4.08 -7.79
CA THR A 142 15.11 4.02 -7.14
C THR A 142 15.76 2.67 -7.37
N TRP A 143 17.09 2.66 -7.41
CA TRP A 143 17.85 1.42 -7.53
C TRP A 143 18.39 1.03 -6.15
N PHE A 144 18.01 -0.15 -5.67
CA PHE A 144 18.41 -0.66 -4.36
C PHE A 144 19.46 -1.77 -4.51
N GLY A 145 20.71 -1.43 -4.25
CA GLY A 145 21.83 -2.37 -4.34
C GLY A 145 23.19 -1.70 -4.21
N PRO A 146 24.28 -2.48 -4.13
CA PRO A 146 25.63 -1.97 -3.98
C PRO A 146 26.16 -1.21 -5.21
N SER A 147 25.60 -1.42 -6.40
CA SER A 147 26.01 -0.73 -7.63
C SER A 147 24.87 -0.66 -8.63
N THR A 148 25.01 0.10 -9.72
CA THR A 148 24.01 0.17 -10.80
C THR A 148 23.88 -1.12 -11.61
N GLN A 149 24.83 -2.05 -11.49
CA GLN A 149 24.79 -3.36 -12.14
C GLN A 149 24.22 -4.45 -11.23
N VAL A 150 24.29 -4.25 -9.92
CA VAL A 150 23.88 -5.24 -8.90
C VAL A 150 22.91 -4.57 -7.95
N GLY A 151 21.63 -4.90 -8.10
CA GLY A 151 20.55 -4.36 -7.28
C GLY A 151 19.19 -4.76 -7.81
N GLU A 152 18.18 -4.05 -7.37
CA GLU A 152 16.80 -4.21 -7.79
C GLU A 152 16.15 -2.85 -7.99
N LEU A 153 15.25 -2.75 -8.97
CA LEU A 153 14.47 -1.54 -9.20
C LEU A 153 13.29 -1.51 -8.24
N CYS A 154 13.22 -0.46 -7.44
CA CYS A 154 12.25 -0.28 -6.36
C CYS A 154 11.58 1.09 -6.46
N TYR A 155 10.57 1.31 -5.62
CA TYR A 155 10.03 2.64 -5.36
C TYR A 155 10.66 3.25 -4.10
N ALA A 156 10.95 4.55 -4.13
CA ALA A 156 11.38 5.30 -2.95
C ALA A 156 10.19 5.97 -2.26
N ASP A 157 10.00 5.65 -0.98
CA ASP A 157 9.02 6.32 -0.14
C ASP A 157 9.69 7.37 0.75
N LYS A 158 8.96 8.46 1.01
CA LYS A 158 9.38 9.54 1.90
C LYS A 158 8.92 9.33 3.34
N THR A 159 8.08 8.34 3.61
CA THR A 159 7.73 7.99 5.00
C THR A 159 8.91 7.42 5.76
N HIS A 160 8.84 7.52 7.08
CA HIS A 160 9.81 6.91 7.97
C HIS A 160 9.26 5.65 8.62
N ALA A 161 10.14 4.67 8.81
CA ALA A 161 9.85 3.52 9.67
C ALA A 161 9.58 3.99 11.12
N ARG A 162 8.57 3.41 11.78
CA ARG A 162 8.25 3.71 13.18
C ARG A 162 8.54 2.50 14.07
N TYR A 163 8.94 2.75 15.32
CA TYR A 163 9.21 1.69 16.29
C TYR A 163 7.96 1.33 17.12
N ASN A 164 7.10 2.33 17.39
CA ASN A 164 5.94 2.18 18.23
C ASN A 164 4.65 2.08 17.40
N LYS A 165 3.91 0.98 17.60
CA LYS A 165 2.61 0.76 16.97
C LYS A 165 1.59 1.85 17.32
N ASN A 166 1.65 2.38 18.54
CA ASN A 166 0.69 3.36 19.03
C ASN A 166 0.92 4.77 18.44
N GLU A 167 2.02 4.98 17.72
CA GLU A 167 2.35 6.25 17.05
C GLU A 167 2.03 6.23 15.54
N LEU A 168 1.32 5.20 15.08
CA LEU A 168 0.99 5.05 13.66
C LEU A 168 -0.18 5.99 13.29
N PRO A 169 0.01 6.93 12.35
CA PRO A 169 -1.07 7.79 11.91
C PRO A 169 -2.10 6.99 11.12
N LEU A 170 -3.37 7.30 11.32
CA LEU A 170 -4.46 6.69 10.56
C LEU A 170 -4.40 7.18 9.11
N ARG A 171 -4.00 6.32 8.19
CA ARG A 171 -3.89 6.66 6.76
C ARG A 171 -4.61 5.63 5.92
N PRO A 172 -5.87 5.88 5.51
CA PRO A 172 -6.70 4.88 4.84
C PRO A 172 -6.17 4.45 3.46
N HIS A 173 -5.18 5.18 2.94
CA HIS A 173 -4.53 4.97 1.66
C HIS A 173 -3.16 4.30 1.76
N ARG A 174 -2.77 3.82 2.94
CA ARG A 174 -1.48 3.16 3.18
C ARG A 174 -1.67 1.91 4.01
N ALA A 175 -0.93 0.86 3.69
CA ALA A 175 -0.91 -0.37 4.44
C ALA A 175 0.34 -0.45 5.32
N ILE A 176 0.18 -0.93 6.54
CA ILE A 176 1.24 -1.05 7.55
C ILE A 176 1.78 -2.48 7.51
N THR A 177 3.09 -2.60 7.31
CA THR A 177 3.83 -3.86 7.39
C THR A 177 4.61 -3.90 8.70
N PRO A 178 4.32 -4.84 9.61
CA PRO A 178 5.22 -5.19 10.71
C PRO A 178 6.45 -5.90 10.16
N VAL A 179 7.63 -5.39 10.48
CA VAL A 179 8.92 -5.89 9.98
C VAL A 179 9.80 -6.24 11.17
N VAL A 180 9.94 -7.54 11.43
CA VAL A 180 10.92 -8.04 12.40
C VAL A 180 12.27 -8.15 11.71
N ILE A 181 13.28 -7.47 12.25
CA ILE A 181 14.65 -7.51 11.75
C ILE A 181 15.49 -8.27 12.76
N GLN A 182 16.08 -9.39 12.34
CA GLN A 182 16.89 -10.26 13.19
C GLN A 182 18.35 -10.19 12.76
N ASN A 183 19.22 -9.77 13.67
CA ASN A 183 20.66 -9.83 13.44
C ASN A 183 21.22 -11.13 14.00
N THR A 184 21.35 -12.13 13.16
CA THR A 184 21.98 -13.42 13.51
C THR A 184 23.48 -13.46 13.18
N SER A 185 24.04 -12.33 12.74
CA SER A 185 25.47 -12.21 12.48
C SER A 185 26.27 -11.97 13.77
N LYS A 186 27.61 -11.95 13.65
CA LYS A 186 28.53 -11.60 14.73
C LYS A 186 28.88 -10.10 14.78
N GLN A 187 28.30 -9.29 13.89
CA GLN A 187 28.62 -7.87 13.73
C GLN A 187 27.41 -7.00 14.05
N MET A 188 27.64 -5.73 14.38
CA MET A 188 26.56 -4.76 14.51
C MET A 188 25.88 -4.56 13.16
N LEU A 189 24.57 -4.79 13.07
CA LEU A 189 23.78 -4.48 11.88
C LEU A 189 23.34 -3.02 11.95
N SER A 190 23.88 -2.21 11.05
CA SER A 190 23.53 -0.79 10.93
C SER A 190 22.73 -0.56 9.66
N LEU A 191 21.56 0.06 9.75
CA LEU A 191 20.71 0.32 8.59
C LEU A 191 20.07 1.70 8.65
N SER A 192 20.11 2.41 7.52
CA SER A 192 19.45 3.71 7.32
C SER A 192 18.28 3.62 6.33
N LYS A 193 18.20 2.50 5.60
CA LYS A 193 17.16 2.21 4.61
C LYS A 193 16.83 0.72 4.62
N ILE A 194 15.59 0.39 4.32
CA ILE A 194 15.10 -0.97 4.21
C ILE A 194 14.24 -1.07 2.95
N SER A 195 14.42 -2.12 2.16
CA SER A 195 13.52 -2.48 1.06
C SER A 195 12.47 -3.47 1.54
N ILE A 196 11.20 -3.14 1.35
CA ILE A 196 10.05 -3.96 1.75
C ILE A 196 9.45 -4.62 0.53
N PRO A 197 9.35 -5.96 0.50
CA PRO A 197 8.93 -6.70 -0.68
C PRO A 197 7.40 -6.77 -0.76
N VAL A 198 6.76 -5.59 -0.87
CA VAL A 198 5.30 -5.46 -0.89
C VAL A 198 4.58 -6.31 -1.95
N PRO A 199 5.16 -6.71 -3.10
CA PRO A 199 4.47 -7.62 -4.03
C PRO A 199 4.11 -9.00 -3.44
N TYR A 200 4.84 -9.45 -2.41
CA TYR A 200 4.63 -10.75 -1.76
C TYR A 200 3.68 -10.71 -0.56
N LEU A 201 3.08 -9.55 -0.26
CA LEU A 201 2.24 -9.37 0.92
C LEU A 201 0.79 -9.15 0.52
N ALA A 202 -0.14 -9.76 1.26
CA ALA A 202 -1.55 -9.49 1.20
C ALA A 202 -1.90 -8.19 1.94
N VAL A 203 -3.11 -7.66 1.71
CA VAL A 203 -3.67 -6.50 2.41
C VAL A 203 -4.87 -6.93 3.21
N TYR A 204 -4.93 -6.48 4.45
CA TYR A 204 -5.98 -6.73 5.41
C TYR A 204 -6.53 -5.41 5.94
N SER A 205 -7.81 -5.37 6.29
CA SER A 205 -8.39 -4.28 7.06
C SER A 205 -8.52 -4.70 8.51
N SER A 206 -8.23 -3.80 9.45
CA SER A 206 -8.34 -4.05 10.88
C SER A 206 -9.35 -3.10 11.54
N ALA A 207 -9.82 -3.47 12.73
CA ALA A 207 -10.80 -2.68 13.50
C ALA A 207 -10.27 -1.29 13.93
N ASP A 208 -8.95 -1.09 13.91
CA ASP A 208 -8.31 0.21 14.14
C ASP A 208 -8.45 1.19 12.94
N GLY A 209 -9.08 0.74 11.85
CA GLY A 209 -9.32 1.54 10.64
C GLY A 209 -8.12 1.62 9.71
N ASN A 210 -6.98 1.01 10.05
CA ASN A 210 -5.82 0.93 9.19
C ASN A 210 -5.89 -0.27 8.25
N LEU A 211 -5.15 -0.16 7.14
CA LEU A 211 -4.77 -1.29 6.32
C LEU A 211 -3.47 -1.90 6.89
N TRP A 212 -3.40 -3.22 6.91
CA TRP A 212 -2.28 -4.00 7.37
C TRP A 212 -1.83 -4.97 6.27
N THR A 213 -0.60 -5.44 6.36
CA THR A 213 -0.06 -6.47 5.47
C THR A 213 0.41 -7.69 6.25
N ASP A 214 0.76 -8.77 5.55
CA ASP A 214 1.45 -9.89 6.19
C ASP A 214 2.70 -9.37 6.92
N PRO A 215 2.92 -9.74 8.21
CA PRO A 215 4.16 -9.41 8.88
C PRO A 215 5.31 -10.15 8.21
N ILE A 216 6.50 -9.55 8.23
CA ILE A 216 7.68 -10.14 7.61
C ILE A 216 8.81 -10.24 8.62
N THR A 217 9.61 -11.30 8.50
CA THR A 217 10.88 -11.43 9.20
C THR A 217 12.02 -11.35 8.20
N LEU A 218 12.96 -10.44 8.47
CA LEU A 218 14.18 -10.24 7.72
C LEU A 218 15.36 -10.66 8.58
N GLN A 219 15.97 -11.79 8.22
CA GLN A 219 17.11 -12.31 8.96
C GLN A 219 18.42 -11.97 8.24
N HIS A 220 19.33 -11.32 8.96
CA HIS A 220 20.68 -10.99 8.52
C HIS A 220 21.69 -11.99 9.10
N GLU A 221 22.43 -12.68 8.24
CA GLU A 221 23.34 -13.78 8.63
C GLU A 221 24.84 -13.47 8.43
N GLY A 222 25.20 -12.31 7.87
CA GLY A 222 26.59 -11.96 7.59
C GLY A 222 26.71 -10.88 6.52
N ALA A 223 27.92 -10.61 6.01
CA ALA A 223 28.27 -9.41 5.22
C ALA A 223 27.51 -9.19 3.88
N ASN A 224 26.59 -10.07 3.49
CA ASN A 224 25.81 -9.92 2.27
C ASN A 224 24.57 -9.05 2.47
N SER A 225 24.20 -8.27 1.45
CA SER A 225 22.98 -7.44 1.41
C SER A 225 21.67 -8.25 1.29
N LEU A 226 21.77 -9.56 1.12
CA LEU A 226 20.64 -10.46 1.04
C LEU A 226 20.18 -10.84 2.46
N ALA A 227 18.88 -10.74 2.68
CA ALA A 227 18.22 -11.19 3.90
C ALA A 227 17.37 -12.43 3.58
N ARG A 228 17.33 -13.39 4.51
CA ARG A 228 16.29 -14.42 4.45
C ARG A 228 14.96 -13.78 4.78
N PHE A 229 14.00 -14.01 3.90
CA PHE A 229 12.66 -13.46 4.00
C PHE A 229 11.67 -14.56 4.37
N LYS A 230 10.80 -14.26 5.33
CA LYS A 230 9.65 -15.09 5.66
C LYS A 230 8.45 -14.20 5.88
N THR A 231 7.34 -14.54 5.23
CA THR A 231 6.02 -14.02 5.59
C THR A 231 5.53 -14.77 6.83
N GLY A 232 4.92 -14.04 7.75
CA GLY A 232 4.20 -14.58 8.89
C GLY A 232 2.69 -14.44 8.69
N THR A 233 1.94 -14.79 9.74
CA THR A 233 0.50 -14.53 9.81
C THR A 233 0.28 -13.35 10.76
N LEU A 234 -0.58 -12.41 10.39
CA LEU A 234 -0.99 -11.33 11.28
C LEU A 234 -1.51 -11.92 12.59
N SER A 235 -0.87 -11.57 13.71
CA SER A 235 -1.32 -12.01 15.02
C SER A 235 -2.64 -11.31 15.37
N ALA A 236 -3.51 -11.98 16.12
CA ALA A 236 -4.69 -11.37 16.72
C ALA A 236 -4.33 -10.16 17.61
N ALA A 237 -3.13 -10.16 18.20
CA ALA A 237 -2.60 -9.01 18.96
C ALA A 237 -2.22 -7.81 18.07
N ASP A 238 -1.87 -8.06 16.81
CA ASP A 238 -1.53 -7.01 15.85
C ASP A 238 -2.78 -6.38 15.26
N THR A 239 -3.83 -7.15 15.02
CA THR A 239 -5.05 -6.70 14.35
C THR A 239 -6.24 -7.53 14.80
N ASN A 240 -6.90 -7.10 15.87
CA ASN A 240 -8.11 -7.77 16.37
C ASN A 240 -9.19 -7.71 15.27
N GLY A 241 -9.52 -8.84 14.64
CA GLY A 241 -10.52 -8.91 13.57
C GLY A 241 -10.04 -8.50 12.17
N ALA A 242 -8.78 -8.76 11.82
CA ALA A 242 -8.29 -8.54 10.45
C ALA A 242 -9.11 -9.31 9.40
N MET A 243 -9.61 -8.59 8.39
CA MET A 243 -10.28 -9.15 7.21
C MET A 243 -9.38 -9.02 5.99
N LEU A 244 -9.15 -10.12 5.28
CA LEU A 244 -8.42 -10.11 4.01
C LEU A 244 -9.16 -9.25 2.99
N ILE A 245 -8.48 -8.23 2.46
CA ILE A 245 -9.00 -7.37 1.39
C ILE A 245 -8.47 -7.84 0.05
N SER A 246 -7.15 -7.91 -0.12
CA SER A 246 -6.53 -8.35 -1.37
C SER A 246 -5.41 -9.37 -1.13
N PRO A 247 -5.26 -10.38 -1.98
CA PRO A 247 -4.12 -11.29 -1.90
C PRO A 247 -2.81 -10.58 -2.30
N ALA A 248 -1.69 -11.22 -2.02
CA ALA A 248 -0.40 -10.84 -2.57
C ALA A 248 -0.40 -10.91 -4.11
N ARG A 249 0.42 -10.08 -4.76
CA ARG A 249 0.57 -10.11 -6.23
C ARG A 249 1.36 -11.32 -6.71
N ALA A 250 2.34 -11.73 -5.93
CA ALA A 250 3.21 -12.85 -6.22
C ALA A 250 3.34 -13.74 -4.99
N VAL A 251 3.58 -15.02 -5.23
CA VAL A 251 3.83 -16.00 -4.16
C VAL A 251 5.34 -16.07 -3.94
N PRO A 252 5.85 -15.86 -2.72
CA PRO A 252 7.26 -16.05 -2.44
C PRO A 252 7.63 -17.53 -2.55
N GLU A 253 8.82 -17.81 -3.09
CA GLU A 253 9.37 -19.17 -3.10
C GLU A 253 9.73 -19.64 -1.68
N LYS A 254 9.75 -20.95 -1.44
CA LYS A 254 10.24 -21.48 -0.16
C LYS A 254 11.70 -21.10 0.03
N HIS A 255 12.01 -20.40 1.13
CA HIS A 255 13.34 -19.86 1.45
C HIS A 255 13.82 -18.70 0.55
N SER A 256 12.93 -17.82 0.11
CA SER A 256 13.31 -16.63 -0.66
C SER A 256 14.38 -15.78 0.03
N LEU A 257 15.39 -15.41 -0.73
CA LEU A 257 16.34 -14.36 -0.41
C LEU A 257 15.88 -13.09 -1.10
N ILE A 258 15.80 -11.99 -0.35
CA ILE A 258 15.49 -10.67 -0.91
C ILE A 258 16.60 -9.70 -0.57
N ARG A 259 16.73 -8.65 -1.37
CA ARG A 259 17.58 -7.50 -1.04
C ARG A 259 16.82 -6.56 -0.11
N ALA A 260 17.01 -6.73 1.19
CA ALA A 260 16.35 -5.87 2.18
C ALA A 260 17.25 -4.74 2.70
N PHE A 261 18.57 -4.89 2.64
CA PHE A 261 19.54 -3.96 3.23
C PHE A 261 20.54 -3.43 2.19
N THR A 262 20.98 -2.18 2.33
CA THR A 262 22.07 -1.57 1.56
C THR A 262 23.11 -1.01 2.51
N HIS A 263 24.40 -1.23 2.23
CA HIS A 263 25.56 -0.82 3.04
C HIS A 263 25.50 -1.29 4.50
N ILE A 264 26.13 -2.44 4.78
CA ILE A 264 26.18 -3.07 6.11
C ILE A 264 27.40 -2.60 6.94
N PHE A 265 28.23 -1.68 6.42
CA PHE A 265 29.46 -1.27 7.10
C PHE A 265 29.32 0.07 7.80
N THR A 266 29.64 0.08 9.10
CA THR A 266 30.22 1.23 9.81
C THR A 266 31.67 1.38 9.36
N GLU A 267 32.10 2.58 8.98
CA GLU A 267 33.51 2.97 9.18
C GLU A 267 33.85 2.95 10.67
#